data_AF-A0A358UA09-F1
#
_entry.id   AF-A0A358UA09-F1
#
_cell.length_a   1.000
_cell.length_b   1.000
_cell.length_c   1.000
_cell.angle_alpha   90.00
_cell.angle_beta   90.00
_cell.angle_gamma   90.00
#
_symmetry.space_group_name_H-M   'P 1'
#
loop_
_entity.id
_entity.type
_entity.pdbx_description
1 polymer ?
#
loop_
_entity_poly.entity_id
_entity_poly.type
_entity_poly.pdbx_seq_one_letter_code
_entity_poly.pdbx_strand_id
1 'polypeptide(L)' 'MANCSQCKSFFEIPEGADDFTPGKGDCVRQEQDAKGKWYESKPVMGDTASDKCPKFAQKN' A
#
# COMPACT_ATOMS: atom_id res chain seq x y z
N MET A 1 13.99 -5.85 8.79
CA MET A 1 13.44 -4.65 8.10
C MET A 1 11.97 -4.91 7.85
N ALA A 2 11.12 -3.91 8.03
CA ALA A 2 9.73 -4.03 7.65
C ALA A 2 9.59 -3.93 6.13
N ASN A 3 8.55 -4.55 5.59
CA ASN A 3 8.19 -4.49 4.18
C ASN A 3 6.79 -3.88 3.99
N CYS A 4 6.42 -3.57 2.74
CA CYS A 4 5.11 -3.01 2.43
C CYS A 4 3.96 -3.89 2.91
N SER A 5 4.08 -5.22 2.86
CA SER A 5 3.01 -6.16 3.28
C SER A 5 2.60 -6.00 4.76
N GLN A 6 3.56 -5.54 5.57
CA GLN A 6 3.38 -5.25 6.99
C GLN A 6 2.81 -3.85 7.26
N CYS A 7 2.54 -3.04 6.24
CA CYS A 7 1.98 -1.70 6.39
C CYS A 7 0.43 -1.71 6.41
N LYS A 8 -0.22 -0.94 7.29
CA LYS A 8 -1.69 -0.78 7.35
C LYS A 8 -2.31 -0.31 6.03
N SER A 9 -1.54 0.40 5.22
CA SER A 9 -1.95 0.88 3.90
C SER A 9 -1.82 -0.15 2.79
N PHE A 10 -1.28 -1.34 3.06
CA PHE A 10 -1.11 -2.38 2.04
C PHE A 10 -2.30 -3.35 2.00
N PHE A 11 -2.91 -3.44 0.83
CA PHE A 11 -4.04 -4.31 0.51
C PHE A 11 -3.64 -5.23 -0.63
N GLU A 12 -3.68 -6.55 -0.43
CA GLU A 12 -3.31 -7.53 -1.45
C GLU A 12 -4.29 -7.49 -2.64
N ILE A 13 -3.76 -7.65 -3.86
CA ILE A 13 -4.61 -7.82 -5.05
C ILE A 13 -5.22 -9.23 -4.99
N PRO A 14 -6.56 -9.38 -5.09
CA PRO A 14 -7.20 -10.70 -5.09
C PRO A 14 -6.76 -11.57 -6.28
N GLU A 15 -6.64 -12.88 -6.09
CA GLU A 15 -6.18 -13.82 -7.14
C GLU A 15 -7.04 -13.82 -8.42
N GLY A 16 -8.32 -13.47 -8.30
CA GLY A 16 -9.25 -13.39 -9.43
C GLY A 16 -9.29 -12.02 -10.13
N ALA A 17 -8.50 -11.05 -9.71
CA ALA A 17 -8.44 -9.73 -10.35
C ALA A 17 -7.58 -9.76 -11.63
N ASP A 18 -7.96 -8.96 -12.62
CA ASP A 18 -7.26 -8.89 -13.92
C ASP A 18 -5.77 -8.51 -13.78
N ASP A 19 -5.43 -7.77 -12.72
CA ASP A 19 -4.09 -7.26 -12.46
C ASP A 19 -3.34 -8.03 -11.36
N PHE A 20 -3.83 -9.22 -11.00
CA PHE A 20 -3.20 -10.07 -10.00
C PHE A 20 -1.77 -10.46 -10.37
N THR A 21 -0.89 -10.41 -9.39
CA THR A 21 0.45 -11.00 -9.43
C THR A 21 0.79 -11.42 -8.00
N PRO A 22 1.38 -12.62 -7.76
CA PRO A 22 1.70 -13.07 -6.41
C PRO A 22 2.51 -12.03 -5.61
N GLY A 23 2.03 -11.67 -4.42
CA GLY A 23 2.68 -10.68 -3.55
C GLY A 23 2.48 -9.22 -3.95
N LYS A 24 1.73 -8.92 -5.03
CA LYS A 24 1.35 -7.56 -5.40
C LYS A 24 0.19 -7.07 -4.52
N GLY A 25 0.22 -5.81 -4.18
CA GLY A 25 -0.87 -5.12 -3.49
C GLY A 25 -0.92 -3.65 -3.86
N ASP A 26 -1.92 -2.97 -3.33
CA ASP A 26 -2.07 -1.53 -3.40
C ASP A 26 -1.69 -0.88 -2.07
N CYS A 27 -0.86 0.16 -2.15
CA CYS A 27 -0.61 1.09 -1.08
C CYS A 27 -1.70 2.17 -1.11
N VAL A 28 -2.78 1.96 -0.37
CA VAL A 28 -3.94 2.87 -0.29
C VAL A 28 -3.79 3.85 0.87
N ARG A 29 -3.89 5.15 0.57
CA ARG A 29 -3.73 6.22 1.57
C ARG A 29 -4.75 7.32 1.35
N GLN A 30 -5.33 7.83 2.43
CA GLN A 30 -6.09 9.08 2.40
C GLN A 30 -5.12 10.26 2.43
N GLU A 31 -5.34 11.23 1.56
CA GLU A 31 -4.64 12.51 1.57
C GLU A 31 -5.67 13.65 1.61
N GLN A 32 -5.22 14.85 1.99
CA GLN A 32 -6.06 16.03 2.10
C GLN A 32 -5.25 17.29 1.78
N ASP A 33 -5.87 18.22 1.05
CA ASP A 33 -5.36 19.57 0.81
C ASP A 33 -6.44 20.61 1.11
N ALA A 34 -6.20 21.86 0.70
CA ALA A 34 -7.13 22.96 0.86
C ALA A 34 -8.45 22.79 0.06
N LYS A 35 -8.49 21.90 -0.94
CA LYS A 35 -9.68 21.64 -1.78
C LYS A 35 -10.53 20.51 -1.23
N GLY A 36 -9.93 19.47 -0.66
CA GLY A 36 -10.68 18.35 -0.10
C GLY A 36 -9.84 17.13 0.23
N LYS A 37 -10.54 16.02 0.50
CA LYS A 37 -9.95 14.70 0.77
C LYS A 37 -10.02 13.82 -0.47
N TRP A 38 -9.00 13.00 -0.69
CA TRP A 38 -9.01 11.95 -1.71
C TRP A 38 -8.25 10.72 -1.21
N TYR A 39 -8.29 9.66 -2.00
CA TYR A 39 -7.48 8.47 -1.80
C TYR A 39 -6.55 8.26 -2.98
N GLU A 40 -5.30 7.92 -2.69
CA GLU A 40 -4.36 7.40 -3.68
C GLU A 40 -4.29 5.88 -3.54
N SER A 41 -4.34 5.16 -4.66
CA SER A 41 -4.03 3.73 -4.74
C SER A 41 -2.82 3.54 -5.64
N LYS A 42 -1.68 3.14 -5.06
CA LYS A 42 -0.43 2.91 -5.79
C LYS A 42 -0.07 1.42 -5.74
N PRO A 43 0.11 0.75 -6.90
CA PRO A 43 0.55 -0.64 -6.91
C PRO A 43 1.99 -0.76 -6.38
N VAL A 44 2.22 -1.74 -5.50
CA VAL A 44 3.52 -2.04 -4.89
C VAL A 44 3.68 -3.54 -4.68
N MET A 45 4.93 -4.02 -4.61
CA MET A 45 5.21 -5.40 -4.16
C MET A 45 5.29 -5.44 -2.64
N GLY A 46 4.67 -6.44 -2.03
CA GLY A 46 4.60 -6.61 -0.57
C GLY A 46 5.96 -6.79 0.11
N ASP A 47 6.94 -7.33 -0.60
CA ASP A 47 8.32 -7.54 -0.14
C ASP A 47 9.21 -6.28 -0.27
N THR A 48 8.71 -5.21 -0.89
CA THR A 48 9.43 -3.93 -1.00
C THR A 48 9.77 -3.41 0.40
N ALA A 49 11.05 -3.08 0.61
CA ALA A 49 11.51 -2.52 1.88
C ALA A 49 10.81 -1.19 2.20
N SER A 50 10.32 -1.04 3.44
CA SER A 50 9.59 0.15 3.89
C SER A 50 10.44 1.10 4.75
N ASP A 51 11.73 0.82 4.92
CA ASP A 51 12.68 1.58 5.74
C ASP A 51 12.78 3.06 5.37
N LYS A 52 12.57 3.39 4.09
CA LYS A 52 12.59 4.78 3.58
C LYS A 52 11.20 5.35 3.32
N CYS A 53 10.13 4.64 3.67
CA CYS A 53 8.77 5.10 3.43
C CYS A 53 8.29 6.00 4.59
N PRO A 54 8.13 7.32 4.39
CA PRO A 54 7.73 8.24 5.47
C PRO A 54 6.29 8.03 5.93
N LYS A 55 5.53 7.20 5.22
CA LYS A 55 4.10 6.94 5.44
C LYS A 55 3.85 5.51 5.94
N PHE A 56 4.92 4.76 6.26
CA PHE A 56 4.79 3.40 6.78
C PHE A 56 4.12 3.42 8.16
N ALA A 57 3.13 2.55 8.33
CA ALA A 57 2.48 2.30 9.61
C ALA A 57 2.31 0.79 9.79
N GLN A 58 2.96 0.20 10.79
CA GLN A 58 2.94 -1.25 11.04
C GLN A 58 1.51 -1.76 11.29
N LYS A 59 1.09 -2.84 10.62
CA LYS A 59 -0.15 -3.59 10.94
C LYS A 59 -0.05 -4.10 12.38
N ASN A 60 -1.12 -3.90 13.16
CA ASN A 60 -1.23 -4.43 14.52
C ASN A 60 -1.53 -5.92 14.48
#